data_AF-A0A949WDG4-F1
#
_entry.id   AF-A0A949WDG4-F1
#
_cell.length_a   1.000
_cell.length_b   1.000
_cell.length_c   1.000
_cell.angle_alpha   90.00
_cell.angle_beta   90.00
_cell.angle_gamma   90.00
#
_symmetry.space_group_name_H-M   'P 1'
#
loop_
_entity.id
_entity.type
_entity.pdbx_description
1 polymer ?
#
loop_
_entity_poly.entity_id
_entity_poly.type
_entity_poly.pdbx_seq_one_letter_code
_entity_poly.pdbx_strand_id
1 'polypeptide(L)'
;MKLTIFFVSLILILSSNILAQSCSCEKDVLKQNWNNSAYVVIAEVNSVEPSPKIWSGTLWVRQEVNYKILQNIKGEVANDKITVSHYVVNNSFTADEDIPQLSPRMFKKGESLLVFLNEDSRQSKSSTQKKYISEDANCGALIATKSTTSIVESFK
;
A
#
# COMPACT_ATOMS: atom_id res chain seq x y z
N MET A 1 16.61 14.31 -66.68
CA MET A 1 17.20 15.14 -65.60
C MET A 1 17.42 14.23 -64.39
N LYS A 2 18.59 14.32 -63.76
CA LYS A 2 19.16 13.30 -62.85
C LYS A 2 18.53 13.24 -61.45
N LEU A 3 18.57 12.02 -60.92
CA LEU A 3 18.35 11.49 -59.58
C LEU A 3 19.22 12.14 -58.48
N THR A 4 18.66 12.43 -57.28
CA THR A 4 19.34 12.16 -55.99
C THR A 4 18.38 12.17 -54.79
N ILE A 5 18.17 10.98 -54.23
CA ILE A 5 17.78 10.65 -52.84
C ILE A 5 18.83 11.23 -51.88
N PHE A 6 18.48 11.78 -50.71
CA PHE A 6 19.30 11.65 -49.47
C PHE A 6 18.61 12.30 -48.24
N PHE A 7 18.77 11.65 -47.08
CA PHE A 7 18.47 12.09 -45.71
C PHE A 7 17.05 11.88 -45.13
N VAL A 8 16.62 10.61 -45.08
CA VAL A 8 15.74 10.09 -44.00
C VAL A 8 16.64 9.32 -43.03
N SER A 9 17.29 10.01 -42.09
CA SER A 9 17.93 9.36 -40.94
C SER A 9 18.32 10.42 -39.92
N LEU A 10 17.38 10.83 -39.05
CA LEU A 10 17.73 11.69 -37.93
C LEU A 10 16.77 11.47 -36.74
N ILE A 11 17.33 10.84 -35.71
CA ILE A 11 16.89 10.80 -34.30
C ILE A 11 15.74 9.84 -33.98
N LEU A 12 16.09 8.56 -33.85
CA LEU A 12 15.29 7.52 -33.20
C LEU A 12 16.12 6.82 -32.11
N ILE A 13 16.84 7.61 -31.31
CA ILE A 13 17.63 7.13 -30.18
C ILE A 13 17.53 8.21 -29.11
N LEU A 14 16.62 8.08 -28.12
CA LEU A 14 16.68 8.74 -26.80
C LEU A 14 15.41 8.48 -25.95
N SER A 15 14.93 7.23 -25.86
CA SER A 15 13.82 6.91 -24.96
C SER A 15 13.90 5.50 -24.35
N SER A 16 15.08 5.12 -23.87
CA SER A 16 15.27 3.79 -23.25
C SER A 16 15.84 3.82 -21.82
N ASN A 17 16.05 4.98 -21.21
CA ASN A 17 16.68 5.06 -19.88
C ASN A 17 15.77 5.64 -18.79
N ILE A 18 14.50 5.20 -18.72
CA ILE A 18 13.64 5.50 -17.56
C ILE A 18 13.06 4.18 -17.05
N LEU A 19 13.85 3.32 -16.41
CA LEU A 19 13.28 2.11 -15.78
C LEU A 19 14.14 1.44 -14.69
N ALA A 20 15.16 2.11 -14.13
CA ALA A 20 16.07 1.46 -13.17
C ALA A 20 16.28 2.21 -11.84
N GLN A 21 15.35 3.08 -11.45
CA GLN A 21 15.49 3.91 -10.24
C GLN A 21 14.44 3.61 -9.16
N SER A 22 14.09 2.34 -8.95
CA SER A 22 13.10 1.92 -7.94
C SER A 22 13.65 1.09 -6.78
N CYS A 23 14.84 0.46 -6.87
CA CYS A 23 15.24 -0.54 -5.87
C CYS A 23 15.75 0.01 -4.50
N SER A 24 16.35 1.20 -4.42
CA SER A 24 16.86 1.69 -3.12
C SER A 24 15.81 2.44 -2.30
N CYS A 25 14.91 3.17 -2.97
CA CYS A 25 13.85 3.92 -2.31
C CYS A 25 12.87 2.99 -1.58
N GLU A 26 12.61 1.79 -2.12
CA GLU A 26 11.67 0.83 -1.53
C GLU A 26 12.12 0.36 -0.14
N LYS A 27 13.41 0.03 0.06
CA LYS A 27 13.90 -0.47 1.35
C LYS A 27 13.86 0.60 2.44
N ASP A 28 14.21 1.84 2.13
CA ASP A 28 14.22 2.93 3.10
C ASP A 28 12.79 3.30 3.52
N VAL A 29 11.84 3.31 2.58
CA VAL A 29 10.41 3.51 2.88
C VAL A 29 9.87 2.38 3.75
N LEU A 30 10.19 1.12 3.42
CA LEU A 30 9.81 -0.04 4.24
C LEU A 30 10.37 0.05 5.66
N LYS A 31 11.63 0.49 5.80
CA LYS A 31 12.28 0.66 7.11
C LYS A 31 11.67 1.81 7.90
N GLN A 32 11.30 2.90 7.23
CA GLN A 32 10.57 4.01 7.86
C GLN A 32 9.20 3.54 8.37
N ASN A 33 8.43 2.84 7.55
CA ASN A 33 7.13 2.28 7.96
C ASN A 33 7.28 1.29 9.10
N TRP A 34 8.30 0.43 9.06
CA TRP A 34 8.64 -0.47 10.16
C TRP A 34 8.88 0.29 11.47
N ASN A 35 9.68 1.35 11.44
CA ASN A 35 10.01 2.13 12.64
C ASN A 35 8.78 2.85 13.21
N ASN A 36 7.94 3.41 12.33
CA ASN A 36 6.77 4.20 12.73
C ASN A 36 5.58 3.34 13.18
N SER A 37 5.54 2.07 12.80
CA SER A 37 4.45 1.16 13.16
C SER A 37 4.70 0.47 14.49
N ALA A 38 3.69 0.43 15.36
CA ALA A 38 3.69 -0.39 16.55
C ALA A 38 3.59 -1.90 16.20
N TYR A 39 2.81 -2.23 15.16
CA TYR A 39 2.61 -3.60 14.70
C TYR A 39 2.85 -3.74 13.21
N VAL A 40 3.36 -4.91 12.81
CA VAL A 40 3.54 -5.30 11.41
C VAL A 40 3.07 -6.73 11.28
N VAL A 41 2.13 -6.97 10.38
CA VAL A 41 1.48 -8.28 10.20
C VAL A 41 1.41 -8.66 8.74
N ILE A 42 1.39 -9.97 8.47
CA ILE A 42 0.86 -10.51 7.22
C ILE A 42 -0.58 -10.88 7.49
N ALA A 43 -1.51 -10.36 6.69
CA ALA A 43 -2.92 -10.60 6.87
C ALA A 43 -3.64 -10.79 5.53
N GLU A 44 -4.64 -11.65 5.51
CA GLU A 44 -5.49 -11.92 4.35
C GLU A 44 -6.69 -10.98 4.35
N VAL A 45 -6.97 -10.34 3.22
CA VAL A 45 -8.18 -9.51 3.03
C VAL A 45 -9.42 -10.40 3.10
N ASN A 46 -10.27 -10.18 4.10
CA ASN A 46 -11.54 -10.90 4.25
C ASN A 46 -12.70 -10.16 3.57
N SER A 47 -12.82 -8.84 3.80
CA SER A 47 -13.79 -7.98 3.12
C SER A 47 -13.31 -6.52 3.11
N VAL A 48 -13.82 -5.75 2.15
CA VAL A 48 -13.61 -4.30 2.04
C VAL A 48 -14.97 -3.63 2.16
N GLU A 49 -15.09 -2.62 3.02
CA GLU A 49 -16.32 -1.85 3.16
C GLU A 49 -16.61 -1.03 1.88
N PRO A 50 -17.86 -0.57 1.65
CA PRO A 50 -18.20 0.22 0.46
C PRO A 50 -17.33 1.47 0.26
N SER A 51 -17.12 1.83 -1.00
CA SER A 51 -16.40 3.06 -1.38
C SER A 51 -16.97 4.28 -0.66
N PRO A 52 -16.11 5.18 -0.14
CA PRO A 52 -16.57 6.43 0.45
C PRO A 52 -17.10 7.44 -0.57
N LYS A 53 -16.94 7.19 -1.88
CA LYS A 53 -17.36 8.05 -3.00
C LYS A 53 -16.68 9.42 -3.08
N ILE A 54 -15.70 9.69 -2.21
CA ILE A 54 -14.91 10.92 -2.19
C ILE A 54 -13.44 10.60 -1.88
N TRP A 55 -12.54 11.33 -2.51
CA TRP A 55 -11.12 11.24 -2.25
C TRP A 55 -10.77 11.90 -0.91
N SER A 56 -9.73 11.36 -0.27
CA SER A 56 -9.07 12.01 0.86
C SER A 56 -8.24 13.18 0.35
N GLY A 57 -8.30 14.29 1.08
CA GLY A 57 -7.58 15.52 0.76
C GLY A 57 -7.72 16.47 1.94
N THR A 58 -8.50 17.53 1.79
CA THR A 58 -8.91 18.37 2.93
C THR A 58 -9.73 17.58 3.95
N LEU A 59 -10.56 16.64 3.48
CA LEU A 59 -11.32 15.72 4.32
C LEU A 59 -10.56 14.41 4.49
N TRP A 60 -10.53 13.92 5.72
CA TRP A 60 -9.80 12.72 6.15
C TRP A 60 -10.69 11.50 5.96
N VAL A 61 -10.91 11.13 4.70
CA VAL A 61 -11.82 10.05 4.31
C VAL A 61 -11.10 8.72 4.46
N ARG A 62 -11.79 7.71 4.97
CA ARG A 62 -11.22 6.37 5.12
C ARG A 62 -12.17 5.31 4.58
N GLN A 63 -11.59 4.22 4.09
CA GLN A 63 -12.31 2.99 3.78
C GLN A 63 -11.77 1.89 4.69
N GLU A 64 -12.68 1.14 5.32
CA GLU A 64 -12.32 0.08 6.24
C GLU A 64 -12.10 -1.24 5.50
N VAL A 65 -11.08 -1.98 5.91
CA VAL A 65 -10.77 -3.32 5.40
C VAL A 65 -10.72 -4.28 6.59
N ASN A 66 -11.46 -5.36 6.49
CA ASN A 66 -11.44 -6.44 7.47
C ASN A 66 -10.43 -7.50 7.02
N TYR A 67 -9.48 -7.80 7.90
CA TYR A 67 -8.43 -8.77 7.66
C TYR A 67 -8.52 -9.96 8.61
N LYS A 68 -7.99 -11.10 8.15
CA LYS A 68 -7.60 -12.23 8.99
C LYS A 68 -6.08 -12.24 9.12
N ILE A 69 -5.56 -12.14 10.35
CA ILE A 69 -4.13 -12.20 10.62
C ILE A 69 -3.59 -13.60 10.30
N LEU A 70 -2.56 -13.67 9.46
CA LEU A 70 -1.83 -14.89 9.14
C LEU A 70 -0.55 -15.01 9.97
N GLN A 71 0.16 -13.90 10.17
CA GLN A 71 1.43 -13.87 10.89
C GLN A 71 1.68 -12.49 11.53
N ASN A 72 2.12 -12.46 12.79
CA ASN A 72 2.66 -11.26 13.42
C ASN A 72 4.18 -11.18 13.15
N ILE A 73 4.65 -10.09 12.54
CA ILE A 73 6.08 -9.85 12.28
C ILE A 73 6.67 -8.92 13.35
N LYS A 74 5.95 -7.85 13.72
CA LYS A 74 6.30 -6.90 14.78
C LYS A 74 5.11 -6.68 15.70
N GLY A 75 5.34 -6.68 17.01
CA GLY A 75 4.28 -6.60 18.01
C GLY A 75 3.35 -7.81 17.98
N GLU A 76 2.35 -7.82 18.86
CA GLU A 76 1.34 -8.87 18.91
C GLU A 76 -0.07 -8.27 18.86
N VAL A 77 -0.84 -8.67 17.87
CA VAL A 77 -2.26 -8.33 17.75
C VAL A 77 -3.07 -9.42 18.43
N ALA A 78 -3.86 -9.04 19.44
CA ALA A 78 -4.55 -10.00 20.31
C ALA A 78 -5.66 -10.81 19.60
N ASN A 79 -6.25 -10.29 18.52
CA ASN A 79 -7.33 -10.94 17.78
C ASN A 79 -6.80 -11.49 16.44
N ASP A 80 -7.33 -12.63 16.01
CA ASP A 80 -7.05 -13.23 14.70
C ASP A 80 -7.67 -12.44 13.54
N LYS A 81 -8.53 -11.47 13.84
CA LYS A 81 -9.18 -10.56 12.90
C LYS A 81 -9.03 -9.13 13.34
N ILE A 82 -8.79 -8.26 12.38
CA ILE A 82 -8.69 -6.82 12.59
C ILE A 82 -9.46 -6.06 11.52
N THR A 83 -9.94 -4.88 11.89
CA THR A 83 -10.45 -3.88 10.96
C THR A 83 -9.43 -2.75 10.92
N VAL A 84 -8.96 -2.41 9.73
CA VAL A 84 -7.99 -1.34 9.49
C VAL A 84 -8.65 -0.28 8.65
N SER A 85 -8.60 0.97 9.11
CA SER A 85 -9.02 2.11 8.30
C SER A 85 -7.86 2.58 7.43
N HIS A 86 -8.04 2.59 6.11
CA HIS A 86 -7.07 3.11 5.14
C HIS A 86 -7.57 4.45 4.58
N TYR A 87 -6.68 5.43 4.42
CA TYR A 87 -7.02 6.65 3.68
C TYR A 87 -7.10 6.36 2.18
N VAL A 88 -8.11 6.94 1.53
CA VAL A 88 -8.32 6.78 0.09
C VAL A 88 -7.80 8.03 -0.60
N VAL A 89 -6.49 8.09 -0.89
CA VAL A 89 -5.83 9.28 -1.48
C VAL A 89 -5.70 9.10 -2.98
N ASN A 90 -6.10 10.11 -3.76
CA ASN A 90 -5.98 10.06 -5.21
C ASN A 90 -4.51 9.90 -5.65
N ASN A 91 -4.26 9.10 -6.70
CA ASN A 91 -2.92 8.75 -7.21
C ASN A 91 -2.01 8.05 -6.19
N SER A 92 -2.55 7.47 -5.11
CA SER A 92 -1.75 6.61 -4.23
C SER A 92 -1.68 5.19 -4.78
N PHE A 93 -0.64 4.45 -4.41
CA PHE A 93 -0.47 3.05 -4.80
C PHE A 93 -1.57 2.13 -4.26
N THR A 94 -2.22 2.53 -3.17
CA THR A 94 -3.28 1.76 -2.51
C THR A 94 -4.69 2.13 -2.98
N ALA A 95 -4.82 3.20 -3.75
CA ALA A 95 -6.09 3.67 -4.32
C ALA A 95 -6.33 3.12 -5.73
N ASP A 96 -7.59 3.07 -6.12
CA ASP A 96 -7.99 2.95 -7.52
C ASP A 96 -7.60 4.24 -8.28
N GLU A 97 -7.43 4.16 -9.60
CA GLU A 97 -6.96 5.31 -10.40
C GLU A 97 -8.10 6.29 -10.72
N ASP A 98 -9.32 5.78 -10.86
CA ASP A 98 -10.46 6.55 -11.39
C ASP A 98 -11.58 6.71 -10.37
N ILE A 99 -11.74 5.74 -9.46
CA ILE A 99 -12.86 5.66 -8.52
C ILE A 99 -12.34 5.94 -7.10
N PRO A 100 -12.98 6.81 -6.29
CA PRO A 100 -12.56 7.10 -4.91
C PRO A 100 -12.76 5.91 -3.97
N GLN A 101 -11.90 4.91 -4.10
CA GLN A 101 -11.87 3.67 -3.33
C GLN A 101 -10.43 3.13 -3.26
N LEU A 102 -10.21 2.17 -2.37
CA LEU A 102 -9.01 1.35 -2.37
C LEU A 102 -8.95 0.50 -3.64
N SER A 103 -7.74 0.27 -4.14
CA SER A 103 -7.48 -0.47 -5.37
C SER A 103 -8.10 -1.88 -5.30
N PRO A 104 -9.10 -2.21 -6.14
CA PRO A 104 -9.71 -3.55 -6.14
C PRO A 104 -8.72 -4.65 -6.51
N ARG A 105 -7.62 -4.30 -7.20
CA ARG A 105 -6.54 -5.24 -7.55
C ARG A 105 -5.73 -5.66 -6.33
N MET A 106 -5.46 -4.73 -5.41
CA MET A 106 -4.67 -4.98 -4.21
C MET A 106 -5.54 -5.50 -3.06
N PHE A 107 -6.73 -4.91 -2.86
CA PHE A 107 -7.62 -5.23 -1.74
C PHE A 107 -8.74 -6.20 -2.16
N LYS A 108 -8.41 -7.23 -2.95
CA LYS A 108 -9.37 -8.31 -3.27
C LYS A 108 -9.40 -9.34 -2.14
N LYS A 109 -10.58 -9.93 -1.90
CA LYS A 109 -10.74 -11.01 -0.92
C LYS A 109 -9.78 -12.17 -1.19
N GLY A 110 -9.12 -12.67 -0.14
CA GLY A 110 -8.12 -13.74 -0.20
C GLY A 110 -6.70 -13.26 -0.52
N GLU A 111 -6.49 -11.97 -0.84
CA GLU A 111 -5.14 -11.45 -1.06
C GLU A 111 -4.41 -11.29 0.27
N SER A 112 -3.14 -11.71 0.30
CA SER A 112 -2.29 -11.59 1.47
C SER A 112 -1.46 -10.31 1.39
N LEU A 113 -1.62 -9.43 2.37
CA LEU A 113 -0.92 -8.15 2.44
C LEU A 113 -0.01 -8.09 3.66
N LEU A 114 1.15 -7.45 3.49
CA LEU A 114 1.98 -6.93 4.56
C LEU A 114 1.40 -5.59 5.00
N VAL A 115 0.96 -5.49 6.25
CA VAL A 115 0.24 -4.32 6.77
C VAL A 115 1.01 -3.70 7.94
N PHE A 116 1.21 -2.39 7.84
CA PHE A 116 1.87 -1.54 8.83
C PHE A 116 0.80 -0.83 9.67
N LEU A 117 0.78 -1.08 10.98
CA LEU A 117 -0.34 -0.73 11.84
C LEU A 117 0.08 0.10 13.06
N ASN A 118 -0.77 1.07 13.37
CA ASN A 118 -0.81 1.78 14.64
C ASN A 118 -2.20 1.68 15.28
N GLU A 119 -2.26 1.87 16.61
CA GLU A 119 -3.55 1.95 17.30
C GLU A 119 -4.24 3.29 16.98
N ASP A 120 -5.53 3.25 16.64
CA ASP A 120 -6.30 4.48 16.43
C ASP A 120 -6.61 5.13 17.79
N SER A 121 -5.74 6.05 18.21
CA SER A 121 -5.86 6.78 19.47
C SER A 121 -7.17 7.56 19.60
N ARG A 122 -7.85 7.86 18.47
CA ARG A 122 -9.12 8.61 18.46
C ARG A 122 -10.31 7.78 18.92
N GLN A 123 -10.22 6.44 18.91
CA GLN A 123 -11.35 5.53 19.21
C GLN A 123 -11.24 4.84 20.59
N SER A 124 -10.28 5.24 21.43
CA SER A 124 -9.93 4.54 22.69
C SER A 124 -11.00 4.55 23.81
N LYS A 125 -12.19 5.14 23.59
CA LYS A 125 -13.15 5.38 24.69
C LYS A 125 -14.23 4.32 24.89
N SER A 126 -14.49 3.38 23.97
CA SER A 126 -15.77 2.64 24.08
C SER A 126 -15.89 1.21 23.49
N SER A 127 -14.85 0.45 23.16
CA SER A 127 -15.12 -0.92 22.69
C SER A 127 -14.03 -1.94 23.00
N THR A 128 -14.49 -3.14 23.36
CA THR A 128 -13.77 -4.41 23.55
C THR A 128 -12.89 -4.82 22.35
N GLN A 129 -12.98 -4.12 21.22
CA GLN A 129 -12.09 -4.29 20.06
C GLN A 129 -11.24 -3.03 19.83
N LYS A 130 -9.91 -3.22 19.82
CA LYS A 130 -8.95 -2.23 19.34
C LYS A 130 -9.18 -2.01 17.83
N LYS A 131 -9.21 -0.74 17.41
CA LYS A 131 -9.18 -0.37 15.99
C LYS A 131 -7.78 0.05 15.58
N TYR A 132 -7.43 -0.29 14.35
CA TYR A 132 -6.12 -0.02 13.78
C TYR A 132 -6.23 0.97 12.62
N ILE A 133 -5.20 1.76 12.46
CA ILE A 133 -5.02 2.66 11.31
C ILE A 133 -3.75 2.24 10.56
N SER A 134 -3.82 2.32 9.24
CA SER A 134 -2.66 2.06 8.37
C SER A 134 -1.72 3.27 8.37
N GLU A 135 -0.40 3.02 8.38
CA GLU A 135 0.58 4.08 8.63
C GLU A 135 0.79 5.12 7.52
N ASP A 136 0.26 4.88 6.33
CA ASP A 136 0.40 5.83 5.22
C ASP A 136 -0.59 5.50 4.09
N ALA A 137 -1.04 6.52 3.38
CA ALA A 137 -1.84 6.39 2.18
C ALA A 137 -1.06 5.79 0.99
N ASN A 138 0.26 5.95 0.93
CA ASN A 138 1.06 5.47 -0.21
C ASN A 138 1.67 4.09 0.00
N CYS A 139 2.04 3.69 1.23
CA CYS A 139 2.70 2.40 1.49
C CYS A 139 2.18 1.65 2.73
N GLY A 140 0.99 2.00 3.22
CA GLY A 140 0.43 1.39 4.43
C GLY A 140 0.05 -0.09 4.31
N ALA A 141 -0.07 -0.60 3.07
CA ALA A 141 -0.21 -2.02 2.77
C ALA A 141 0.53 -2.37 1.46
N LEU A 142 1.14 -3.54 1.42
CA LEU A 142 1.87 -4.07 0.27
C LEU A 142 1.51 -5.53 0.05
N ILE A 143 1.57 -6.03 -1.19
CA ILE A 143 1.36 -7.46 -1.45
C ILE A 143 2.45 -8.26 -0.73
N ALA A 144 2.06 -9.27 0.04
CA ALA A 144 2.97 -10.13 0.78
C ALA A 144 3.67 -11.13 -0.14
N THR A 145 4.67 -10.67 -0.89
CA THR A 145 5.57 -11.53 -1.66
C THR A 145 6.72 -12.03 -0.79
N LYS A 146 7.36 -13.15 -1.18
CA LYS A 146 8.57 -13.64 -0.49
C LYS A 146 9.69 -12.60 -0.40
N SER A 147 9.81 -11.74 -1.42
CA SER A 147 10.85 -10.70 -1.46
C SER A 147 10.56 -9.60 -0.43
N THR A 148 9.35 -9.04 -0.45
CA THR A 148 8.94 -7.99 0.48
C THR A 148 8.96 -8.48 1.93
N THR A 149 8.50 -9.71 2.20
CA THR A 149 8.53 -10.26 3.56
C THR A 149 9.96 -10.48 4.04
N SER A 150 10.85 -11.00 3.21
CA SER A 150 12.27 -11.20 3.59
C SER A 150 12.98 -9.88 3.90
N ILE A 151 12.69 -8.82 3.13
CA ILE A 151 13.25 -7.49 3.38
C ILE A 151 12.78 -6.98 4.75
N VAL A 152 11.48 -7.08 5.04
CA VAL A 152 10.92 -6.56 6.29
C VAL A 152 11.35 -7.38 7.49
N GLU A 153 11.46 -8.70 7.35
CA GLU A 153 11.98 -9.57 8.41
C GLU A 153 13.45 -9.27 8.74
N SER A 154 14.23 -8.75 7.79
CA SER A 154 15.62 -8.33 8.03
C SER A 154 15.77 -7.08 8.91
N PHE A 155 14.65 -6.41 9.26
CA PHE A 155 14.65 -5.24 10.14
C PHE A 155 14.48 -5.58 11.63
N LYS A 156 14.20 -6.84 11.95
CA LYS A 156 14.17 -7.35 13.33
C LYS A 156 15.55 -7.26 13.97
#